data_AF-A0A0P9DJG6-F1
#
_entry.id   AF-A0A0P9DJG6-F1
#
_cell.length_a   1.000
_cell.length_b   1.000
_cell.length_c   1.000
_cell.angle_alpha   90.00
_cell.angle_beta   90.00
_cell.angle_gamma   90.00
#
_symmetry.space_group_name_H-M   'P 1'
#
loop_
_entity.id
_entity.type
_entity.pdbx_description
1 polymer ?
#
loop_
_entity_poly.entity_id
_entity_poly.type
_entity_poly.pdbx_seq_one_letter_code
_entity_poly.pdbx_strand_id
1 'polypeptide(L)'
;MGLKIKWTAAVMTAVMFLSQISAVQAEEAKPQERNLALGLNYIWSQAPEAAHPDTNRKLTDGKYGALDMSDPAWVGHVQKMTREVVFDLGEQKSISKVKAHFLQDWPTNSILVPLSVSMYASDDSQNWGALSHKATQLLWGDGPPRQETFEWDGSRDGIQSDKTVTGMVYARYVKVTFPMHTRAWSLIDEVEIWGTDGKVAGAVTVPPDQVGYLKPGEATAGINHLGLLYNGHYKDNLGDWTKERIIPNISYVNQAGQPVDRLFDGVLYLGLTSPAGRGYDGRANLEDWQWYLNKTFAATGDMQQLNEATKEVGAKLGQPDYKEKVVLMIPDPGEYLNDFGVVNGEA
;
A
#
# COMPACT_ATOMS: atom_id res chain seq x y z
N MET A 1 93.46 33.46 -35.79
CA MET A 1 92.75 33.61 -37.08
C MET A 1 92.63 32.22 -37.70
N GLY A 2 91.41 31.73 -37.90
CA GLY A 2 91.06 30.74 -38.93
C GLY A 2 91.52 29.27 -38.78
N LEU A 3 90.61 28.47 -38.21
CA LEU A 3 90.51 27.00 -38.17
C LEU A 3 90.82 26.27 -39.50
N LYS A 4 91.30 25.00 -39.43
CA LYS A 4 90.75 23.83 -40.16
C LYS A 4 91.52 22.53 -39.90
N ILE A 5 90.79 21.47 -39.52
CA ILE A 5 90.89 20.05 -39.91
C ILE A 5 89.93 19.28 -38.96
N LYS A 6 89.10 18.27 -39.31
CA LYS A 6 88.50 17.72 -40.54
C LYS A 6 87.70 16.45 -40.10
N TRP A 7 86.66 16.07 -40.87
CA TRP A 7 86.03 14.74 -41.03
C TRP A 7 84.93 14.19 -40.07
N THR A 8 83.71 14.17 -40.63
CA THR A 8 82.73 13.05 -40.78
C THR A 8 82.45 12.05 -39.64
N ALA A 9 81.18 11.92 -39.25
CA ALA A 9 80.28 10.80 -39.63
C ALA A 9 79.14 10.57 -38.60
N ALA A 10 77.89 10.49 -39.09
CA ALA A 10 76.83 9.52 -38.74
C ALA A 10 76.28 9.50 -37.29
N VAL A 11 75.00 9.28 -36.95
CA VAL A 11 73.84 8.72 -37.66
C VAL A 11 72.59 8.94 -36.77
N MET A 12 71.43 9.06 -37.42
CA MET A 12 70.04 8.79 -36.97
C MET A 12 69.55 9.19 -35.56
N THR A 13 68.44 9.94 -35.54
CA THR A 13 67.08 9.51 -35.11
C THR A 13 66.40 10.64 -34.33
N ALA A 14 65.48 11.36 -34.98
CA ALA A 14 64.47 12.16 -34.27
C ALA A 14 63.13 11.90 -34.96
N VAL A 15 62.57 10.74 -34.60
CA VAL A 15 61.21 10.31 -34.92
C VAL A 15 60.25 11.18 -34.12
N MET A 16 59.29 11.79 -34.84
CA MET A 16 57.96 12.19 -34.38
C MET A 16 57.87 12.94 -33.05
N PHE A 17 58.12 14.25 -33.09
CA PHE A 17 57.38 15.20 -32.24
C PHE A 17 56.00 15.39 -32.87
N LEU A 18 54.94 14.74 -32.36
CA LEU A 18 53.50 15.13 -32.43
C LEU A 18 52.59 13.92 -32.11
N SER A 19 52.53 13.47 -30.86
CA SER A 19 51.38 12.67 -30.34
C SER A 19 51.49 12.40 -28.83
N GLN A 20 51.58 13.45 -28.02
CA GLN A 20 51.43 13.33 -26.56
C GLN A 20 50.41 14.37 -26.07
N ILE A 21 49.22 14.40 -26.69
CA ILE A 21 48.02 14.75 -25.93
C ILE A 21 47.54 13.41 -25.41
N SER A 22 47.87 13.11 -24.16
CA SER A 22 47.28 12.00 -23.44
C SER A 22 45.77 12.18 -23.51
N ALA A 23 45.11 11.36 -24.31
CA ALA A 23 43.69 11.10 -24.15
C ALA A 23 43.55 10.44 -22.77
N VAL A 24 43.39 11.29 -21.75
CA VAL A 24 42.70 10.87 -20.53
C VAL A 24 41.27 10.69 -20.99
N GLN A 25 40.98 9.50 -21.51
CA GLN A 25 39.61 9.00 -21.56
C GLN A 25 39.14 9.07 -20.10
N ALA A 26 38.26 10.01 -19.81
CA ALA A 26 37.44 9.94 -18.62
C ALA A 26 36.68 8.62 -18.76
N GLU A 27 37.16 7.58 -18.07
CA GLU A 27 36.37 6.40 -17.82
C GLU A 27 35.15 6.93 -17.08
N GLU A 28 33.99 6.97 -17.77
CA GLU A 28 32.72 7.35 -17.14
C GLU A 28 32.60 6.51 -15.87
N ALA A 29 32.71 7.18 -14.72
CA ALA A 29 32.61 6.52 -13.43
C ALA A 29 31.30 5.75 -13.43
N LYS A 30 31.38 4.41 -13.31
CA LYS A 30 30.18 3.58 -13.28
C LYS A 30 29.26 4.11 -12.19
N PRO A 31 27.96 4.28 -12.46
CA PRO A 31 27.01 4.81 -11.48
C PRO A 31 27.10 3.99 -10.19
N GLN A 32 27.55 4.62 -9.10
CA GLN A 32 27.71 3.96 -7.80
C GLN A 32 26.43 4.10 -6.99
N GLU A 33 25.93 2.98 -6.49
CA GLU A 33 24.74 2.97 -5.65
C GLU A 33 25.02 3.61 -4.28
N ARG A 34 24.13 4.50 -3.83
CA ARG A 34 24.20 5.21 -2.55
C ARG A 34 22.80 5.52 -2.01
N ASN A 35 22.71 5.88 -0.74
CA ASN A 35 21.51 6.51 -0.20
C ASN A 35 21.39 7.94 -0.79
N LEU A 36 20.49 8.10 -1.77
CA LEU A 36 20.15 9.35 -2.42
C LEU A 36 19.45 10.33 -1.48
N ALA A 37 18.79 9.83 -0.42
CA ALA A 37 18.12 10.67 0.58
C ALA A 37 19.10 11.29 1.59
N LEU A 38 20.30 10.73 1.76
CA LEU A 38 21.23 11.12 2.82
C LEU A 38 21.52 12.63 2.79
N GLY A 39 21.19 13.30 3.88
CA GLY A 39 21.36 14.73 4.10
C GLY A 39 20.33 15.63 3.39
N LEU A 40 19.32 15.08 2.73
CA LEU A 40 18.29 15.86 2.04
C LEU A 40 17.28 16.50 3.01
N ASN A 41 16.72 17.63 2.61
CA ASN A 41 15.46 18.09 3.20
C ASN A 41 14.30 17.25 2.68
N TYR A 42 13.21 17.25 3.43
CA TYR A 42 11.93 16.67 3.04
C TYR A 42 10.77 17.50 3.59
N ILE A 43 9.57 17.23 3.09
CA ILE A 43 8.35 17.94 3.47
C ILE A 43 7.40 16.93 4.12
N TRP A 44 6.98 17.25 5.34
CA TRP A 44 5.88 16.57 6.01
C TRP A 44 4.54 17.13 5.57
N SER A 45 3.54 16.28 5.38
CA SER A 45 2.14 16.72 5.27
C SER A 45 1.62 17.34 6.58
N GLN A 46 2.14 16.90 7.72
CA GLN A 46 1.82 17.40 9.06
C GLN A 46 3.07 17.39 9.93
N ALA A 47 3.30 18.47 10.67
CA ALA A 47 4.45 18.58 11.56
C ALA A 47 4.49 17.42 12.59
N PRO A 48 5.68 16.93 12.95
CA PRO A 48 5.87 16.06 14.10
C PRO A 48 5.44 16.72 15.41
N GLU A 49 5.15 15.87 16.39
CA GLU A 49 4.77 16.34 17.72
C GLU A 49 5.97 16.93 18.45
N ALA A 50 5.71 17.96 19.26
CA ALA A 50 6.76 18.64 20.02
C ALA A 50 7.50 17.72 21.01
N ALA A 51 6.87 16.62 21.44
CA ALA A 51 7.49 15.62 22.31
C ALA A 51 8.58 14.79 21.60
N HIS A 52 8.44 14.58 20.29
CA HIS A 52 9.38 13.85 19.43
C HIS A 52 9.59 14.65 18.13
N PRO A 53 10.22 15.83 18.22
CA PRO A 53 10.28 16.76 17.10
C PRO A 53 11.30 16.30 16.06
N ASP A 54 11.15 16.79 14.84
CA ASP A 54 12.17 16.70 13.81
C ASP A 54 12.94 18.03 13.73
N THR A 55 14.17 18.04 14.23
CA THR A 55 14.94 19.28 14.42
C THR A 55 16.09 19.47 13.44
N ASN A 56 16.38 18.49 12.57
CA ASN A 56 17.51 18.59 11.64
C ASN A 56 17.55 17.46 10.59
N ARG A 57 16.46 17.25 9.83
CA ARG A 57 16.39 16.21 8.79
C ARG A 57 16.63 14.80 9.34
N LYS A 58 16.10 14.49 10.52
CA LYS A 58 16.41 13.24 11.25
C LYS A 58 16.22 12.01 10.38
N LEU A 59 15.13 11.95 9.60
CA LEU A 59 14.85 10.87 8.64
C LEU A 59 15.89 10.62 7.53
N THR A 60 16.95 11.42 7.44
CA THR A 60 17.94 11.32 6.37
C THR A 60 19.35 11.55 6.87
N ASP A 61 19.59 11.46 8.18
CA ASP A 61 20.89 11.77 8.76
C ASP A 61 21.77 10.51 8.93
N GLY A 62 21.25 9.34 8.56
CA GLY A 62 21.94 8.06 8.62
C GLY A 62 22.01 7.47 10.03
N LYS A 63 21.26 8.00 10.99
CA LYS A 63 21.23 7.49 12.37
C LYS A 63 19.94 6.72 12.63
N TYR A 64 20.10 5.55 13.21
CA TYR A 64 19.00 4.73 13.69
C TYR A 64 18.83 4.95 15.19
N GLY A 65 17.58 5.09 15.63
CA GLY A 65 17.24 5.18 17.04
C GLY A 65 17.42 3.84 17.75
N ALA A 66 17.82 3.89 19.02
CA ALA A 66 17.75 2.73 19.89
C ALA A 66 16.29 2.31 20.13
N LEU A 67 16.10 1.09 20.64
CA LEU A 67 14.79 0.57 21.08
C LEU A 67 14.31 1.23 22.39
N ASP A 68 14.30 2.56 22.39
CA ASP A 68 13.94 3.44 23.49
C ASP A 68 13.24 4.68 22.90
N MET A 69 11.99 4.92 23.30
CA MET A 69 11.20 6.08 22.88
C MET A 69 11.90 7.42 23.17
N SER A 70 12.74 7.49 24.20
CA SER A 70 13.45 8.71 24.58
C SER A 70 14.67 9.02 23.69
N ASP A 71 15.08 8.09 22.83
CA ASP A 71 16.16 8.33 21.88
C ASP A 71 15.78 9.49 20.94
N PRO A 72 16.59 10.57 20.89
CA PRO A 72 16.27 11.73 20.08
C PRO A 72 16.32 11.46 18.56
N ALA A 73 16.79 10.31 18.08
CA ALA A 73 16.69 9.96 16.67
C ALA A 73 15.23 9.79 16.21
N TRP A 74 14.33 9.36 17.10
CA TRP A 74 12.93 9.16 16.76
C TRP A 74 12.17 10.48 16.54
N VAL A 75 11.43 10.52 15.44
CA VAL A 75 10.43 11.54 15.10
C VAL A 75 9.04 10.95 15.31
N GLY A 76 8.20 11.64 16.08
CA GLY A 76 6.93 11.09 16.53
C GLY A 76 5.71 11.81 15.98
N HIS A 77 4.70 11.02 15.65
CA HIS A 77 3.39 11.49 15.26
C HIS A 77 2.30 10.75 16.05
N VAL A 78 1.20 11.47 16.28
CA VAL A 78 -0.05 10.93 16.83
C VAL A 78 -1.22 11.61 16.10
N GLN A 79 -2.45 11.12 16.28
CA GLN A 79 -3.69 11.66 15.69
C GLN A 79 -3.97 11.24 14.23
N LYS A 80 -5.26 11.33 13.86
CA LYS A 80 -5.97 10.46 12.90
C LYS A 80 -5.59 10.54 11.41
N MET A 81 -4.89 11.56 10.95
CA MET A 81 -4.63 11.74 9.51
C MET A 81 -3.37 10.98 9.07
N THR A 82 -3.41 10.35 7.90
CA THR A 82 -2.21 9.74 7.28
C THR A 82 -1.06 10.73 7.23
N ARG A 83 0.15 10.24 7.57
CA ARG A 83 1.38 11.02 7.39
C ARG A 83 1.97 10.75 6.03
N GLU A 84 2.42 11.82 5.39
CA GLU A 84 3.16 11.77 4.13
C GLU A 84 4.47 12.52 4.34
N VAL A 85 5.57 11.93 3.89
CA VAL A 85 6.87 12.59 3.81
C VAL A 85 7.36 12.52 2.37
N VAL A 86 7.68 13.69 1.81
CA VAL A 86 8.08 13.87 0.41
C VAL A 86 9.54 14.29 0.33
N PHE A 87 10.32 13.55 -0.45
CA PHE A 87 11.73 13.80 -0.73
C PHE A 87 11.89 14.28 -2.18
N ASP A 88 12.52 15.43 -2.38
CA ASP A 88 12.96 15.91 -3.68
C ASP A 88 14.44 15.56 -3.87
N LEU A 89 14.75 14.66 -4.81
CA LEU A 89 16.12 14.25 -5.11
C LEU A 89 16.91 15.31 -5.90
N GLY A 90 16.28 16.46 -6.21
CA GLY A 90 16.84 17.60 -6.95
C GLY A 90 16.75 17.45 -8.47
N GLU A 91 16.88 16.22 -8.97
CA GLU A 91 16.75 15.83 -10.37
C GLU A 91 16.25 14.38 -10.46
N GLN A 92 15.92 13.92 -11.66
CA GLN A 92 15.53 12.52 -11.87
C GLN A 92 16.75 11.59 -11.69
N LYS A 93 16.58 10.55 -10.87
CA LYS A 93 17.62 9.57 -10.53
C LYS A 93 17.08 8.15 -10.63
N SER A 94 17.97 7.19 -10.80
CA SER A 94 17.60 5.77 -10.80
C SER A 94 17.54 5.23 -9.37
N ILE A 95 16.37 4.82 -8.92
CA ILE A 95 16.08 4.39 -7.55
C ILE A 95 15.87 2.87 -7.54
N SER A 96 16.61 2.17 -6.67
CA SER A 96 16.56 0.71 -6.51
C SER A 96 15.73 0.28 -5.30
N LYS A 97 15.80 1.02 -4.20
CA LYS A 97 15.12 0.68 -2.94
C LYS A 97 14.61 1.91 -2.20
N VAL A 98 13.53 1.72 -1.45
CA VAL A 98 13.03 2.68 -0.47
C VAL A 98 12.79 1.94 0.83
N LYS A 99 13.29 2.47 1.93
CA LYS A 99 13.13 1.90 3.27
C LYS A 99 12.62 2.94 4.25
N ALA A 100 11.78 2.53 5.18
CA ALA A 100 11.34 3.36 6.29
C ALA A 100 11.33 2.54 7.58
N HIS A 101 11.96 3.07 8.63
CA HIS A 101 12.20 2.34 9.87
C HIS A 101 11.36 2.88 11.03
N PHE A 102 10.69 1.99 11.76
CA PHE A 102 9.72 2.33 12.78
C PHE A 102 9.95 1.58 14.08
N LEU A 103 9.65 2.23 15.20
CA LEU A 103 9.63 1.63 16.54
C LEU A 103 8.25 1.06 16.86
N GLN A 104 8.23 -0.05 17.58
CA GLN A 104 7.07 -0.52 18.35
C GLN A 104 7.49 -0.75 19.80
N ASP A 105 6.68 -0.20 20.72
CA ASP A 105 6.81 -0.40 22.15
C ASP A 105 5.40 -0.39 22.76
N TRP A 106 4.81 -1.59 22.80
CA TRP A 106 3.43 -1.82 23.20
C TRP A 106 3.35 -2.98 24.20
N PRO A 107 2.58 -2.85 25.30
CA PRO A 107 1.68 -1.74 25.62
C PRO A 107 2.35 -0.59 26.39
N THR A 108 3.60 -0.75 26.84
CA THR A 108 4.27 0.13 27.82
C THR A 108 4.23 1.61 27.46
N ASN A 109 4.67 1.96 26.24
CA ASN A 109 4.76 3.36 25.80
C ASN A 109 3.70 3.72 24.73
N SER A 110 2.76 2.81 24.46
CA SER A 110 1.68 3.01 23.49
C SER A 110 2.18 3.41 22.09
N ILE A 111 3.23 2.73 21.61
CA ILE A 111 3.82 2.94 20.27
C ILE A 111 3.59 1.71 19.43
N LEU A 112 3.04 1.88 18.24
CA LEU A 112 2.83 0.81 17.27
C LEU A 112 3.43 1.21 15.92
N VAL A 113 4.03 0.23 15.24
CA VAL A 113 4.34 0.37 13.82
C VAL A 113 3.04 0.59 13.02
N PRO A 114 3.09 1.31 11.90
CA PRO A 114 1.93 1.44 11.04
C PRO A 114 1.47 0.08 10.51
N LEU A 115 0.15 -0.12 10.39
CA LEU A 115 -0.42 -1.32 9.75
C LEU A 115 0.08 -1.52 8.32
N SER A 116 0.36 -0.42 7.64
CA SER A 116 0.92 -0.42 6.30
C SER A 116 1.80 0.80 6.06
N VAL A 117 2.84 0.66 5.26
CA VAL A 117 3.61 1.78 4.70
C VAL A 117 3.51 1.71 3.18
N SER A 118 3.12 2.81 2.54
CA SER A 118 3.05 2.91 1.08
C SER A 118 4.12 3.86 0.55
N MET A 119 4.79 3.44 -0.52
CA MET A 119 5.92 4.14 -1.12
C MET A 119 5.60 4.47 -2.57
N TYR A 120 5.89 5.70 -2.99
CA TYR A 120 5.56 6.24 -4.30
C TYR A 120 6.75 6.95 -4.93
N ALA A 121 6.73 7.04 -6.26
CA ALA A 121 7.63 7.87 -7.03
C ALA A 121 6.86 8.83 -7.95
N SER A 122 7.47 9.96 -8.29
CA SER A 122 6.89 10.97 -9.17
C SER A 122 7.98 11.80 -9.88
N ASP A 123 7.65 12.36 -11.03
CA ASP A 123 8.49 13.32 -11.74
C ASP A 123 8.14 14.78 -11.42
N ASP A 124 6.94 15.05 -10.88
CA ASP A 124 6.38 16.40 -10.75
C ASP A 124 5.81 16.73 -9.37
N SER A 125 5.91 15.80 -8.40
CA SER A 125 5.37 15.89 -7.03
C SER A 125 3.84 15.98 -6.92
N GLN A 126 3.12 15.87 -8.04
CA GLN A 126 1.66 15.99 -8.12
C GLN A 126 1.03 14.65 -8.52
N ASN A 127 1.62 13.98 -9.52
CA ASN A 127 1.16 12.72 -10.06
C ASN A 127 2.07 11.60 -9.55
N TRP A 128 1.52 10.74 -8.68
CA TRP A 128 2.28 9.73 -7.94
C TRP A 128 1.96 8.33 -8.46
N GLY A 129 2.99 7.54 -8.76
CA GLY A 129 2.86 6.12 -9.05
C GLY A 129 3.31 5.28 -7.86
N ALA A 130 2.53 4.26 -7.49
CA ALA A 130 2.86 3.39 -6.38
C ALA A 130 4.01 2.44 -6.72
N LEU A 131 5.03 2.44 -5.86
CA LEU A 131 6.09 1.43 -5.87
C LEU A 131 5.60 0.18 -5.10
N SER A 132 5.05 0.40 -3.91
CA SER A 132 4.48 -0.68 -3.09
C SER A 132 3.53 -0.19 -2.00
N HIS A 133 2.71 -1.12 -1.53
CA HIS A 133 2.01 -1.06 -0.24
C HIS A 133 2.50 -2.24 0.61
N LYS A 134 3.19 -1.97 1.71
CA LYS A 134 3.78 -3.00 2.58
C LYS A 134 3.00 -3.07 3.88
N ALA A 135 2.41 -4.22 4.17
CA ALA A 135 1.78 -4.48 5.47
C ALA A 135 2.86 -4.83 6.51
N THR A 136 2.60 -4.47 7.78
CA THR A 136 3.46 -4.90 8.89
C THR A 136 3.55 -6.42 8.95
N GLN A 137 4.76 -6.92 9.22
CA GLN A 137 5.03 -8.33 9.50
C GLN A 137 5.04 -8.61 11.01
N LEU A 138 4.95 -7.57 11.83
CA LEU A 138 4.77 -7.72 13.26
C LEU A 138 3.30 -8.04 13.56
N LEU A 139 3.06 -9.24 14.09
CA LEU A 139 1.75 -9.57 14.64
C LEU A 139 1.43 -8.62 15.81
N TRP A 140 0.16 -8.26 15.91
CA TRP A 140 -0.37 -7.51 17.02
C TRP A 140 -0.20 -8.32 18.30
N GLY A 141 0.45 -7.72 19.29
CA GLY A 141 0.73 -8.39 20.54
C GLY A 141 1.59 -7.53 21.45
N ASP A 142 1.44 -7.79 22.74
CA ASP A 142 2.27 -7.23 23.79
C ASP A 142 3.68 -7.79 23.69
N GLY A 143 4.68 -6.96 23.93
CA GLY A 143 6.07 -7.41 23.88
C GLY A 143 7.07 -6.35 24.31
N PRO A 144 8.36 -6.73 24.41
CA PRO A 144 9.41 -5.74 24.61
C PRO A 144 9.51 -4.80 23.39
N PRO A 145 10.16 -3.63 23.54
CA PRO A 145 10.46 -2.75 22.43
C PRO A 145 11.12 -3.50 21.27
N ARG A 146 10.64 -3.26 20.05
CA ARG A 146 11.10 -3.88 18.81
C ARG A 146 10.97 -2.88 17.66
N GLN A 147 11.55 -3.19 16.51
CA GLN A 147 11.52 -2.31 15.34
C GLN A 147 11.16 -3.07 14.07
N GLU A 148 10.67 -2.34 13.07
CA GLU A 148 10.40 -2.88 11.75
C GLU A 148 10.89 -1.93 10.66
N THR A 149 11.54 -2.49 9.64
CA THR A 149 11.86 -1.78 8.39
C THR A 149 10.88 -2.22 7.32
N PHE A 150 10.08 -1.26 6.84
CA PHE A 150 9.29 -1.44 5.63
C PHE A 150 10.20 -1.19 4.44
N GLU A 151 10.26 -2.13 3.50
CA GLU A 151 11.16 -2.06 2.35
C GLU A 151 10.43 -2.35 1.04
N TRP A 152 10.63 -1.46 0.07
CA TRP A 152 10.49 -1.76 -1.35
C TRP A 152 11.88 -2.01 -1.95
N ASP A 153 12.04 -3.15 -2.63
CA ASP A 153 13.21 -3.46 -3.46
C ASP A 153 12.72 -3.73 -4.88
N GLY A 154 13.03 -2.85 -5.81
CA GLY A 154 12.51 -2.92 -7.17
C GLY A 154 12.91 -4.19 -7.93
N SER A 155 14.02 -4.84 -7.57
CA SER A 155 14.44 -6.10 -8.19
C SER A 155 13.61 -7.30 -7.71
N ARG A 156 13.12 -7.24 -6.48
CA ARG A 156 12.28 -8.29 -5.86
C ARG A 156 10.79 -8.06 -6.09
N ASP A 157 10.36 -6.80 -5.94
CA ASP A 157 8.95 -6.45 -5.74
C ASP A 157 8.27 -5.89 -7.00
N GLY A 158 9.06 -5.41 -7.98
CA GLY A 158 8.57 -4.63 -9.11
C GLY A 158 7.82 -3.36 -8.69
N ILE A 159 7.09 -2.72 -9.61
CA ILE A 159 6.19 -1.59 -9.28
C ILE A 159 4.76 -2.07 -9.02
N GLN A 160 3.92 -1.25 -8.38
CA GLN A 160 2.57 -1.67 -7.99
C GLN A 160 1.63 -1.90 -9.19
N SER A 161 1.72 -1.04 -10.21
CA SER A 161 0.88 -1.13 -11.41
C SER A 161 1.21 -2.33 -12.30
N ASP A 162 2.45 -2.82 -12.24
CA ASP A 162 2.93 -3.96 -13.02
C ASP A 162 4.10 -4.64 -12.30
N LYS A 163 3.82 -5.79 -11.67
CA LYS A 163 4.80 -6.58 -10.91
C LYS A 163 5.86 -7.25 -11.78
N THR A 164 5.67 -7.29 -13.10
CA THR A 164 6.67 -7.85 -14.03
C THR A 164 7.77 -6.84 -14.37
N VAL A 165 7.53 -5.55 -14.11
CA VAL A 165 8.53 -4.49 -14.27
C VAL A 165 9.40 -4.45 -13.03
N THR A 166 10.53 -5.16 -13.09
CA THR A 166 11.52 -5.28 -12.01
C THR A 166 12.79 -4.47 -12.29
N GLY A 167 13.51 -4.10 -11.24
CA GLY A 167 14.76 -3.35 -11.29
C GLY A 167 14.61 -1.93 -10.76
N MET A 168 15.43 -1.00 -11.27
CA MET A 168 15.38 0.39 -10.82
C MET A 168 14.24 1.16 -11.50
N VAL A 169 13.65 2.11 -10.77
CA VAL A 169 12.76 3.12 -11.35
C VAL A 169 13.53 4.42 -11.58
N TYR A 170 13.04 5.28 -12.46
CA TYR A 170 13.62 6.57 -12.79
C TYR A 170 12.61 7.67 -12.45
N ALA A 171 12.90 8.46 -11.41
CA ALA A 171 12.02 9.49 -10.91
C ALA A 171 12.79 10.57 -10.13
N ARG A 172 12.17 11.74 -9.90
CA ARG A 172 12.76 12.84 -9.10
C ARG A 172 12.29 12.85 -7.65
N TYR A 173 11.02 12.57 -7.41
CA TYR A 173 10.42 12.66 -6.09
C TYR A 173 10.08 11.26 -5.57
N VAL A 174 10.28 11.07 -4.27
CA VAL A 174 9.84 9.87 -3.55
C VAL A 174 8.93 10.30 -2.42
N LYS A 175 7.87 9.54 -2.18
CA LYS A 175 6.95 9.77 -1.07
C LYS A 175 6.75 8.50 -0.27
N VAL A 176 6.89 8.61 1.05
CA VAL A 176 6.54 7.56 2.01
C VAL A 176 5.30 8.01 2.76
N THR A 177 4.32 7.11 2.87
CA THR A 177 3.06 7.38 3.57
C THR A 177 2.74 6.26 4.54
N PHE A 178 2.14 6.62 5.68
CA PHE A 178 1.74 5.65 6.68
C PHE A 178 0.49 6.14 7.43
N PRO A 179 -0.54 5.28 7.58
CA PRO A 179 -1.74 5.62 8.32
C PRO A 179 -1.43 5.67 9.81
N MET A 180 -2.15 6.54 10.51
CA MET A 180 -2.00 6.69 11.95
C MET A 180 -2.87 5.73 12.72
N HIS A 181 -2.29 5.15 13.76
CA HIS A 181 -3.07 4.39 14.71
C HIS A 181 -4.01 5.34 15.47
N THR A 182 -5.24 4.90 15.71
CA THR A 182 -6.26 5.69 16.44
C THR A 182 -5.94 5.91 17.92
N ARG A 183 -4.97 5.19 18.50
CA ARG A 183 -4.71 5.11 19.94
C ARG A 183 -3.23 5.03 20.33
N ALA A 184 -2.32 5.02 19.36
CA ALA A 184 -0.90 4.83 19.60
C ALA A 184 -0.09 5.86 18.82
N TRP A 185 1.12 6.12 19.31
CA TRP A 185 2.13 6.87 18.59
C TRP A 185 2.67 6.04 17.43
N SER A 186 3.15 6.74 16.40
CA SER A 186 4.05 6.19 15.39
C SER A 186 5.36 6.96 15.44
N LEU A 187 6.46 6.24 15.66
CA LEU A 187 7.81 6.78 15.73
C LEU A 187 8.62 6.23 14.56
N ILE A 188 9.27 7.14 13.83
CA ILE A 188 10.07 6.89 12.63
C ILE A 188 11.40 7.64 12.79
N ASP A 189 12.52 7.02 12.44
CA ASP A 189 13.87 7.59 12.62
C ASP A 189 14.62 7.81 11.30
N GLU A 190 14.55 6.88 10.35
CA GLU A 190 15.30 6.94 9.08
C GLU A 190 14.45 6.48 7.88
N VAL A 191 14.58 7.21 6.78
CA VAL A 191 14.10 6.86 5.44
C VAL A 191 15.26 6.85 4.47
N GLU A 192 15.56 5.67 3.93
CA GLU A 192 16.63 5.51 2.95
C GLU A 192 16.06 5.36 1.54
N ILE A 193 16.62 6.09 0.57
CA ILE A 193 16.29 5.96 -0.85
C ILE A 193 17.58 5.54 -1.56
N TRP A 194 17.72 4.26 -1.86
CA TRP A 194 18.93 3.75 -2.52
C TRP A 194 18.81 3.85 -4.03
N GLY A 195 19.93 4.17 -4.68
CA GLY A 195 19.96 4.34 -6.12
C GLY A 195 21.25 4.98 -6.62
N THR A 196 21.23 5.43 -7.86
CA THR A 196 22.35 6.06 -8.56
C THR A 196 21.94 7.39 -9.17
N ASP A 197 22.89 8.31 -9.29
CA ASP A 197 22.69 9.55 -10.03
C ASP A 197 22.54 9.25 -11.54
N GLY A 198 21.69 10.03 -12.22
CA GLY A 198 21.37 9.82 -13.64
C GLY A 198 20.46 8.63 -13.91
N LYS A 199 20.26 8.32 -15.20
CA LYS A 199 19.43 7.20 -15.65
C LYS A 199 20.32 6.01 -16.01
N VAL A 200 20.17 4.89 -15.32
CA VAL A 200 20.85 3.63 -15.69
C VAL A 200 20.05 2.84 -16.73
N ALA A 201 20.75 1.96 -17.46
CA ALA A 201 20.11 1.05 -18.41
C ALA A 201 19.06 0.18 -17.71
N GLY A 202 17.87 0.09 -18.31
CA GLY A 202 16.74 -0.66 -17.75
C GLY A 202 15.90 0.08 -16.71
N ALA A 203 16.31 1.27 -16.25
CA ALA A 203 15.49 2.05 -15.32
C ALA A 203 14.23 2.59 -16.00
N VAL A 204 13.07 2.33 -15.39
CA VAL A 204 11.74 2.67 -15.94
C VAL A 204 11.08 3.85 -15.22
N THR A 205 10.33 4.67 -15.94
CA THR A 205 9.47 5.69 -15.30
C THR A 205 8.27 5.04 -14.63
N VAL A 206 7.85 5.54 -13.48
CA VAL A 206 6.67 4.99 -12.77
C VAL A 206 5.42 5.72 -13.27
N PRO A 207 4.45 5.01 -13.88
CA PRO A 207 3.21 5.63 -14.29
C PRO A 207 2.42 6.09 -13.06
N PRO A 208 1.80 7.28 -13.08
CA PRO A 208 0.92 7.72 -12.00
C PRO A 208 -0.26 6.77 -11.81
N ASP A 209 -0.66 6.57 -10.55
CA ASP A 209 -1.84 5.79 -10.20
C ASP A 209 -3.08 6.46 -10.80
N GLN A 210 -3.94 5.66 -11.44
CA GLN A 210 -5.23 6.17 -11.92
C GLN A 210 -6.23 6.21 -10.77
N VAL A 211 -6.44 7.41 -10.22
CA VAL A 211 -7.50 7.64 -9.23
C VAL A 211 -8.84 7.58 -9.94
N GLY A 212 -9.69 6.63 -9.53
CA GLY A 212 -11.03 6.46 -10.08
C GLY A 212 -11.81 5.39 -9.33
N TYR A 213 -13.10 5.29 -9.64
CA TYR A 213 -13.91 4.17 -9.16
C TYR A 213 -13.36 2.85 -9.71
N LEU A 214 -13.48 1.78 -8.91
CA LEU A 214 -13.17 0.43 -9.37
C LEU A 214 -14.00 0.13 -10.62
N LYS A 215 -13.31 -0.19 -11.71
CA LYS A 215 -13.95 -0.57 -12.96
C LYS A 215 -14.32 -2.05 -12.92
N PRO A 216 -15.36 -2.47 -13.65
CA PRO A 216 -15.68 -3.88 -13.86
C PRO A 216 -14.45 -4.60 -14.43
N GLY A 217 -13.97 -5.63 -13.73
CA GLY A 217 -12.79 -6.39 -14.13
C GLY A 217 -12.50 -7.54 -13.18
N GLU A 218 -11.32 -8.15 -13.29
CA GLU A 218 -10.92 -9.30 -12.47
C GLU A 218 -11.05 -9.00 -10.96
N ALA A 219 -10.55 -7.85 -10.51
CA ALA A 219 -10.58 -7.43 -9.10
C ALA A 219 -12.00 -7.21 -8.54
N THR A 220 -13.01 -7.00 -9.38
CA THR A 220 -14.40 -6.83 -8.97
C THR A 220 -15.29 -8.02 -9.35
N ALA A 221 -14.68 -9.14 -9.78
CA ALA A 221 -15.39 -10.26 -10.41
C ALA A 221 -16.32 -9.81 -11.57
N GLY A 222 -15.98 -8.70 -12.22
CA GLY A 222 -16.74 -8.07 -13.29
C GLY A 222 -18.05 -7.42 -12.85
N ILE A 223 -18.26 -7.10 -11.57
CA ILE A 223 -19.45 -6.36 -11.10
C ILE A 223 -19.46 -4.95 -11.72
N ASN A 224 -20.61 -4.55 -12.26
CA ASN A 224 -20.86 -3.23 -12.83
C ASN A 224 -21.68 -2.34 -11.90
N HIS A 225 -22.69 -2.93 -11.26
CA HIS A 225 -23.63 -2.26 -10.38
C HIS A 225 -23.83 -3.13 -9.13
N LEU A 226 -23.36 -2.64 -7.98
CA LEU A 226 -23.45 -3.34 -6.69
C LEU A 226 -24.61 -2.75 -5.86
N GLY A 227 -25.61 -3.57 -5.55
CA GLY A 227 -26.71 -3.21 -4.65
C GLY A 227 -26.41 -3.61 -3.21
N LEU A 228 -26.70 -2.73 -2.24
CA LEU A 228 -26.52 -3.02 -0.82
C LEU A 228 -27.82 -3.57 -0.21
N LEU A 229 -27.76 -4.78 0.33
CA LEU A 229 -28.82 -5.41 1.11
C LEU A 229 -28.38 -5.52 2.57
N TYR A 230 -28.92 -4.66 3.43
CA TYR A 230 -28.67 -4.76 4.88
C TYR A 230 -29.34 -6.00 5.44
N ASN A 231 -28.57 -6.96 5.97
CA ASN A 231 -29.10 -8.24 6.46
C ASN A 231 -28.83 -8.51 7.95
N GLY A 232 -28.47 -7.47 8.70
CA GLY A 232 -28.39 -7.52 10.16
C GLY A 232 -29.74 -7.69 10.86
N HIS A 233 -29.74 -7.56 12.18
CA HIS A 233 -30.97 -7.54 12.97
C HIS A 233 -31.60 -6.13 12.95
N TYR A 234 -32.86 -6.06 12.53
CA TYR A 234 -33.65 -4.83 12.51
C TYR A 234 -35.07 -5.12 12.99
N LYS A 235 -35.77 -4.07 13.45
CA LYS A 235 -37.17 -4.15 13.85
C LYS A 235 -38.02 -4.75 12.73
N ASP A 236 -39.05 -5.52 13.10
CA ASP A 236 -40.03 -6.12 12.18
C ASP A 236 -39.38 -7.01 11.10
N ASN A 237 -38.21 -7.60 11.42
CA ASN A 237 -37.43 -8.46 10.53
C ASN A 237 -37.07 -7.78 9.19
N LEU A 238 -36.87 -6.45 9.20
CA LEU A 238 -36.56 -5.71 7.98
C LEU A 238 -35.25 -6.16 7.30
N GLY A 239 -34.32 -6.75 8.06
CA GLY A 239 -33.11 -7.36 7.52
C GLY A 239 -33.26 -8.78 7.00
N ASP A 240 -34.45 -9.40 7.06
CA ASP A 240 -34.68 -10.75 6.53
C ASP A 240 -35.08 -10.63 5.06
N TRP A 241 -34.21 -11.08 4.16
CA TRP A 241 -34.43 -10.92 2.73
C TRP A 241 -35.16 -12.12 2.14
N THR A 242 -36.43 -11.95 1.80
CA THR A 242 -37.18 -12.95 1.04
C THR A 242 -36.94 -12.79 -0.46
N LYS A 243 -37.13 -13.87 -1.23
CA LYS A 243 -37.09 -13.85 -2.69
C LYS A 243 -37.86 -12.67 -3.29
N GLU A 244 -39.10 -12.46 -2.85
CA GLU A 244 -40.00 -11.41 -3.38
C GLU A 244 -39.47 -10.00 -3.08
N ARG A 245 -38.80 -9.80 -1.94
CA ARG A 245 -38.15 -8.52 -1.61
C ARG A 245 -36.88 -8.29 -2.41
N ILE A 246 -36.19 -9.36 -2.80
CA ILE A 246 -34.92 -9.28 -3.55
C ILE A 246 -35.16 -8.99 -5.04
N ILE A 247 -36.18 -9.59 -5.67
CA ILE A 247 -36.47 -9.43 -7.11
C ILE A 247 -36.40 -7.97 -7.59
N PRO A 248 -37.08 -6.98 -6.97
CA PRO A 248 -37.02 -5.60 -7.43
C PRO A 248 -35.66 -4.90 -7.16
N ASN A 249 -34.75 -5.52 -6.42
CA ASN A 249 -33.38 -5.03 -6.24
C ASN A 249 -32.44 -5.58 -7.34
N ILE A 250 -32.67 -6.77 -7.87
CA ILE A 250 -31.80 -7.34 -8.93
C ILE A 250 -32.40 -7.20 -10.35
N SER A 251 -33.61 -6.67 -10.46
CA SER A 251 -34.30 -6.48 -11.74
C SER A 251 -35.17 -5.23 -11.76
N TYR A 252 -35.28 -4.63 -12.94
CA TYR A 252 -36.37 -3.71 -13.23
C TYR A 252 -37.66 -4.51 -13.33
N VAL A 253 -38.71 -4.07 -12.65
CA VAL A 253 -40.03 -4.71 -12.66
C VAL A 253 -41.08 -3.80 -13.30
N ASN A 254 -42.04 -4.39 -14.01
CA ASN A 254 -43.19 -3.66 -14.54
C ASN A 254 -44.25 -3.38 -13.47
N GLN A 255 -45.37 -2.74 -13.85
CA GLN A 255 -46.48 -2.44 -12.94
C GLN A 255 -47.14 -3.67 -12.29
N ALA A 256 -46.98 -4.85 -12.89
CA ALA A 256 -47.44 -6.13 -12.34
C ALA A 256 -46.38 -6.82 -11.46
N GLY A 257 -45.24 -6.16 -11.19
CA GLY A 257 -44.13 -6.72 -10.41
C GLY A 257 -43.30 -7.77 -11.15
N GLN A 258 -43.45 -7.88 -12.48
CA GLN A 258 -42.71 -8.87 -13.26
C GLN A 258 -41.37 -8.29 -13.74
N PRO A 259 -40.25 -9.03 -13.58
CA PRO A 259 -38.96 -8.69 -14.15
C PRO A 259 -39.03 -8.43 -15.67
N VAL A 260 -38.46 -7.32 -16.12
CA VAL A 260 -38.36 -6.95 -17.53
C VAL A 260 -36.92 -6.69 -18.00
N ASP A 261 -36.01 -6.41 -17.08
CA ASP A 261 -34.56 -6.31 -17.33
C ASP A 261 -33.78 -6.47 -16.01
N ARG A 262 -32.47 -6.68 -16.08
CA ARG A 262 -31.58 -6.73 -14.90
C ARG A 262 -31.28 -5.33 -14.38
N LEU A 263 -31.05 -5.20 -13.07
CA LEU A 263 -30.72 -3.94 -12.40
C LEU A 263 -29.29 -3.96 -11.85
N PHE A 264 -29.12 -4.41 -10.61
CA PHE A 264 -27.81 -4.67 -10.02
C PHE A 264 -27.32 -6.05 -10.51
N ASP A 265 -26.03 -6.17 -10.79
CA ASP A 265 -25.38 -7.43 -11.21
C ASP A 265 -24.41 -7.98 -10.15
N GLY A 266 -24.41 -7.35 -8.97
CA GLY A 266 -23.93 -7.91 -7.74
C GLY A 266 -24.68 -7.37 -6.53
N VAL A 267 -24.66 -8.13 -5.43
CA VAL A 267 -25.25 -7.80 -4.14
C VAL A 267 -24.18 -7.78 -3.05
N LEU A 268 -24.18 -6.74 -2.21
CA LEU A 268 -23.45 -6.67 -0.96
C LEU A 268 -24.38 -6.97 0.20
N TYR A 269 -24.13 -8.04 0.95
CA TYR A 269 -24.77 -8.28 2.24
C TYR A 269 -23.97 -7.65 3.38
N LEU A 270 -24.63 -6.80 4.16
CA LEU A 270 -24.04 -6.08 5.28
C LEU A 270 -24.96 -6.12 6.52
N GLY A 271 -24.54 -6.88 7.53
CA GLY A 271 -25.08 -6.82 8.88
C GLY A 271 -24.36 -5.77 9.73
N LEU A 272 -25.12 -4.88 10.39
CA LEU A 272 -24.52 -3.93 11.33
C LEU A 272 -24.48 -4.50 12.75
N THR A 273 -25.58 -5.11 13.20
CA THR A 273 -25.75 -5.60 14.57
C THR A 273 -26.47 -6.95 14.60
N SER A 274 -26.19 -7.72 15.65
CA SER A 274 -26.93 -8.93 16.01
C SER A 274 -28.21 -8.60 16.82
N PRO A 275 -29.06 -9.59 17.14
CA PRO A 275 -30.20 -9.41 18.05
C PRO A 275 -29.81 -8.97 19.46
N ALA A 276 -28.60 -9.31 19.91
CA ALA A 276 -28.07 -8.85 21.20
C ALA A 276 -27.63 -7.37 21.16
N GLY A 277 -27.72 -6.70 20.01
CA GLY A 277 -27.34 -5.30 19.84
C GLY A 277 -25.84 -5.07 19.73
N ARG A 278 -25.02 -6.15 19.70
CA ARG A 278 -23.58 -6.05 19.51
C ARG A 278 -23.28 -5.83 18.03
N GLY A 279 -22.40 -4.86 17.77
CA GLY A 279 -22.01 -4.48 16.42
C GLY A 279 -20.92 -5.39 15.87
N TYR A 280 -20.98 -5.70 14.57
CA TYR A 280 -19.92 -6.41 13.85
C TYR A 280 -18.70 -5.52 13.53
N ASP A 281 -18.54 -4.44 14.29
CA ASP A 281 -17.46 -3.45 14.28
C ASP A 281 -16.49 -3.66 15.46
N GLY A 282 -16.25 -4.94 15.81
CA GLY A 282 -15.33 -5.33 16.87
C GLY A 282 -15.96 -5.54 18.25
N ARG A 283 -17.29 -5.60 18.35
CA ARG A 283 -18.02 -5.85 19.62
C ARG A 283 -18.77 -7.18 19.64
N ALA A 284 -18.88 -7.83 18.49
CA ALA A 284 -19.63 -9.07 18.29
C ALA A 284 -18.79 -10.29 18.70
N ASN A 285 -19.35 -11.15 19.53
CA ASN A 285 -18.74 -12.40 19.98
C ASN A 285 -19.21 -13.59 19.13
N LEU A 286 -18.75 -14.79 19.47
CA LEU A 286 -19.04 -16.02 18.73
C LEU A 286 -20.54 -16.27 18.54
N GLU A 287 -21.38 -15.96 19.52
CA GLU A 287 -22.84 -16.11 19.43
C GLU A 287 -23.41 -15.20 18.32
N ASP A 288 -22.96 -13.96 18.25
CA ASP A 288 -23.40 -13.00 17.22
C ASP A 288 -22.95 -13.43 15.83
N TRP A 289 -21.72 -13.94 15.74
CA TRP A 289 -21.15 -14.45 14.49
C TRP A 289 -21.94 -15.67 14.00
N GLN A 290 -22.20 -16.62 14.89
CA GLN A 290 -23.01 -17.80 14.57
C GLN A 290 -24.41 -17.41 14.13
N TRP A 291 -25.05 -16.45 14.81
CA TRP A 291 -26.35 -15.95 14.37
C TRP A 291 -26.30 -15.38 12.94
N TYR A 292 -25.32 -14.52 12.63
CA TYR A 292 -25.18 -13.91 11.31
C TYR A 292 -24.91 -14.95 10.21
N LEU A 293 -23.98 -15.87 10.47
CA LEU A 293 -23.64 -16.95 9.54
C LEU A 293 -24.83 -17.87 9.30
N ASN A 294 -25.55 -18.27 10.35
CA ASN A 294 -26.75 -19.09 10.22
C ASN A 294 -27.85 -18.37 9.43
N LYS A 295 -28.13 -17.11 9.74
CA LYS A 295 -29.11 -16.31 8.99
C LYS A 295 -28.74 -16.18 7.51
N THR A 296 -27.47 -15.95 7.22
CA THR A 296 -26.99 -15.71 5.84
C THR A 296 -26.96 -16.99 5.02
N PHE A 297 -26.47 -18.10 5.59
CA PHE A 297 -26.12 -19.32 4.85
C PHE A 297 -27.00 -20.54 5.12
N ALA A 298 -27.95 -20.49 6.05
CA ALA A 298 -28.86 -21.62 6.27
C ALA A 298 -29.62 -21.98 4.98
N ALA A 299 -30.18 -23.19 4.93
CA ALA A 299 -30.98 -23.68 3.81
C ALA A 299 -32.20 -22.80 3.49
N THR A 300 -32.61 -21.93 4.41
CA THR A 300 -33.68 -20.94 4.22
C THR A 300 -33.20 -19.49 4.39
N GLY A 301 -31.88 -19.29 4.46
CA GLY A 301 -31.24 -18.00 4.73
C GLY A 301 -31.16 -17.07 3.52
N ASP A 302 -30.64 -15.86 3.74
CA ASP A 302 -30.63 -14.76 2.78
C ASP A 302 -29.94 -15.13 1.44
N MET A 303 -28.86 -15.92 1.48
CA MET A 303 -28.17 -16.39 0.27
C MET A 303 -29.03 -17.32 -0.57
N GLN A 304 -29.81 -18.18 0.07
CA GLN A 304 -30.72 -19.08 -0.65
C GLN A 304 -31.89 -18.29 -1.23
N GLN A 305 -32.41 -17.28 -0.52
CA GLN A 305 -33.46 -16.40 -1.03
C GLN A 305 -32.99 -15.60 -2.25
N LEU A 306 -31.73 -15.13 -2.24
CA LEU A 306 -31.11 -14.49 -3.40
C LEU A 306 -31.00 -15.44 -4.59
N ASN A 307 -30.50 -16.66 -4.35
CA ASN A 307 -30.39 -17.68 -5.38
C ASN A 307 -31.73 -17.98 -6.06
N GLU A 308 -32.80 -18.15 -5.29
CA GLU A 308 -34.15 -18.36 -5.86
C GLU A 308 -34.68 -17.13 -6.61
N ALA A 309 -34.36 -15.91 -6.14
CA ALA A 309 -34.73 -14.68 -6.85
C ALA A 309 -34.02 -14.59 -8.20
N THR A 310 -32.71 -14.85 -8.22
CA THR A 310 -31.89 -14.86 -9.43
C THR A 310 -32.39 -15.91 -10.43
N LYS A 311 -32.74 -17.11 -9.99
CA LYS A 311 -33.32 -18.14 -10.86
C LYS A 311 -34.64 -17.68 -11.48
N GLU A 312 -35.53 -17.08 -10.70
CA GLU A 312 -36.82 -16.61 -11.20
C GLU A 312 -36.65 -15.47 -12.21
N VAL A 313 -35.80 -14.48 -11.90
CA VAL A 313 -35.46 -13.37 -12.81
C VAL A 313 -34.82 -13.91 -14.09
N GLY A 314 -33.81 -14.77 -13.96
CA GLY A 314 -33.11 -15.39 -15.08
C GLY A 314 -34.08 -16.16 -15.98
N ALA A 315 -34.96 -16.99 -15.43
CA ALA A 315 -35.97 -17.71 -16.20
C ALA A 315 -36.93 -16.77 -16.96
N LYS A 316 -37.43 -15.71 -16.30
CA LYS A 316 -38.35 -14.73 -16.92
C LYS A 316 -37.68 -13.91 -18.03
N LEU A 317 -36.39 -13.64 -17.92
CA LEU A 317 -35.61 -12.89 -18.90
C LEU A 317 -34.93 -13.76 -19.98
N GLY A 318 -35.20 -15.07 -20.00
CA GLY A 318 -34.57 -16.00 -20.95
C GLY A 318 -33.08 -16.23 -20.71
N GLN A 319 -32.61 -16.03 -19.48
CA GLN A 319 -31.22 -16.18 -19.03
C GLN A 319 -31.13 -17.15 -17.83
N PRO A 320 -31.53 -18.42 -17.98
CA PRO A 320 -31.63 -19.38 -16.85
C PRO A 320 -30.28 -19.69 -16.18
N ASP A 321 -29.17 -19.51 -16.90
CA ASP A 321 -27.82 -19.79 -16.41
C ASP A 321 -27.17 -18.57 -15.72
N TYR A 322 -27.87 -17.45 -15.63
CA TYR A 322 -27.36 -16.24 -15.00
C TYR A 322 -27.13 -16.45 -13.49
N LYS A 323 -26.02 -15.92 -12.99
CA LYS A 323 -25.64 -15.97 -11.58
C LYS A 323 -25.38 -14.55 -11.08
N GLU A 324 -26.08 -14.21 -10.01
CA GLU A 324 -25.83 -12.97 -9.26
C GLU A 324 -24.49 -13.09 -8.54
N LYS A 325 -23.70 -12.01 -8.56
CA LYS A 325 -22.43 -11.96 -7.84
C LYS A 325 -22.69 -11.48 -6.42
N VAL A 326 -21.92 -11.98 -5.46
CA VAL A 326 -22.13 -11.64 -4.05
C VAL A 326 -20.84 -11.15 -3.43
N VAL A 327 -20.94 -10.02 -2.74
CA VAL A 327 -19.93 -9.50 -1.82
C VAL A 327 -20.49 -9.69 -0.41
N LEU A 328 -19.70 -10.29 0.47
CA LEU A 328 -20.08 -10.53 1.85
C LEU A 328 -19.15 -9.73 2.77
N MET A 329 -19.73 -9.08 3.77
CA MET A 329 -18.92 -8.59 4.88
C MET A 329 -18.28 -9.76 5.64
N ILE A 330 -17.12 -9.49 6.22
CA ILE A 330 -16.52 -10.33 7.26
C ILE A 330 -16.66 -9.54 8.56
N PRO A 331 -17.33 -10.08 9.59
CA PRO A 331 -17.38 -9.44 10.90
C PRO A 331 -15.98 -9.15 11.45
N ASP A 332 -15.80 -7.97 12.06
CA ASP A 332 -14.56 -7.63 12.77
C ASP A 332 -14.55 -8.29 14.16
N PRO A 333 -13.54 -9.13 14.48
CA PRO A 333 -13.44 -9.78 15.80
C PRO A 333 -13.09 -8.79 16.92
N GLY A 334 -12.62 -7.59 16.59
CA GLY A 334 -12.38 -6.52 17.54
C GLY A 334 -11.11 -6.68 18.37
N GLU A 335 -10.36 -5.60 18.49
CA GLU A 335 -9.07 -5.58 19.18
C GLU A 335 -9.17 -5.72 20.71
N TYR A 336 -10.36 -5.48 21.29
CA TYR A 336 -10.58 -5.44 22.74
C TYR A 336 -11.49 -6.56 23.25
N LEU A 337 -11.94 -7.43 22.36
CA LEU A 337 -12.81 -8.53 22.72
C LEU A 337 -11.98 -9.65 23.33
N ASN A 338 -11.89 -9.66 24.66
CA ASN A 338 -11.13 -10.67 25.42
C ASN A 338 -11.94 -11.94 25.74
N ASP A 339 -13.22 -11.97 25.34
CA ASP A 339 -14.14 -13.09 25.54
C ASP A 339 -14.96 -13.28 24.25
N PHE A 340 -14.28 -13.70 23.19
CA PHE A 340 -14.94 -14.01 21.92
C PHE A 340 -15.83 -15.25 22.04
N GLY A 341 -15.38 -16.25 22.78
CA GLY A 341 -16.07 -17.52 22.97
C GLY A 341 -15.28 -18.69 22.40
N VAL A 342 -15.68 -19.91 22.77
CA VAL A 342 -14.90 -21.13 22.51
C VAL A 342 -15.04 -21.60 21.06
N VAL A 343 -13.93 -21.59 20.30
CA VAL A 343 -13.83 -22.10 18.93
C VAL A 343 -13.07 -23.42 18.96
N ASN A 344 -13.69 -24.52 18.51
CA ASN A 344 -13.07 -25.85 18.48
C ASN A 344 -12.52 -26.35 19.83
N GLY A 345 -13.05 -25.87 20.95
CA GLY A 345 -12.60 -26.22 22.30
C GLY A 345 -11.51 -25.30 22.86
N GLU A 346 -11.09 -24.29 22.11
CA GLU A 346 -10.13 -23.27 22.54
C GLU A 346 -10.87 -21.97 22.84
N ALA A 347 -10.60 -21.38 24.00
CA ALA A 347 -11.27 -20.17 24.50
C ALA A 347 -10.61 -18.89 23.97
#